data_AF-A0A538G0A2-F1
#
_entry.id   AF-A0A538G0A2-F1
#
_cell.length_a   1.000
_cell.length_b   1.000
_cell.length_c   1.000
_cell.angle_alpha   90.00
_cell.angle_beta   90.00
_cell.angle_gamma   90.00
#
_symmetry.space_group_name_H-M   'P 1'
#
loop_
_entity.id
_entity.type
_entity.pdbx_description
1 polymer ?
#
loop_
_entity_poly.entity_id
_entity_poly.type
_entity_poly.pdbx_seq_one_letter_code
_entity_poly.pdbx_strand_id
1 'polypeptide(L)'
;MSGQYVAYTFYKIDPAWRRLPIDERAAGKDAFAEVVEDWAGRMDALRAYSVGGVRPDCDFFLWKITERYEDLGELGAALNGTPVAAWLETPYS
;
A
#
# COMPACT_ATOMS: atom_id res chain seq x y z
N MET A 1 19.06 -17.99 14.41
CA MET A 1 18.00 -16.96 14.42
C MET A 1 17.80 -16.60 12.97
N SER A 2 16.67 -16.96 12.35
CA SER A 2 16.30 -16.43 11.03
C SER A 2 16.20 -14.90 11.16
N GLY A 3 16.70 -14.17 10.17
CA GLY A 3 16.51 -12.72 10.12
C GLY A 3 15.10 -12.41 9.62
N GLN A 4 14.56 -11.27 10.03
CA GLN A 4 13.33 -10.72 9.46
C GLN A 4 13.67 -9.52 8.60
N TYR A 5 12.92 -9.35 7.50
CA TYR A 5 12.90 -8.13 6.71
C TYR A 5 11.78 -7.24 7.22
N VAL A 6 12.11 -5.97 7.48
CA VAL A 6 11.15 -4.95 7.89
C VAL A 6 11.18 -3.84 6.85
N ALA A 7 10.01 -3.48 6.32
CA ALA A 7 9.90 -2.46 5.28
C ALA A 7 8.73 -1.51 5.56
N TYR A 8 8.92 -0.25 5.14
CA TYR A 8 7.92 0.82 5.23
C TYR A 8 7.75 1.43 3.85
N THR A 9 6.59 1.27 3.22
CA THR A 9 6.31 1.88 1.92
C THR A 9 5.25 2.95 2.06
N PHE A 10 5.62 4.18 1.77
CA PHE A 10 4.75 5.34 1.88
C PHE A 10 4.10 5.64 0.54
N TYR A 11 2.83 6.03 0.59
CA TYR A 11 2.04 6.36 -0.59
C TYR A 11 1.52 7.78 -0.51
N LYS A 12 1.60 8.49 -1.64
CA LYS A 12 0.96 9.79 -1.86
C LYS A 12 -0.03 9.65 -3.00
N ILE A 13 -1.26 10.12 -2.82
CA ILE A 13 -2.27 10.10 -3.87
C ILE A 13 -2.26 11.41 -4.66
N ASP A 14 -2.27 11.31 -5.98
CA ASP A 14 -2.47 12.46 -6.86
C ASP A 14 -3.81 13.14 -6.51
N PRO A 15 -3.83 14.46 -6.22
CA PRO A 15 -5.08 15.17 -5.92
C PRO A 15 -6.16 15.07 -6.99
N ALA A 16 -5.81 14.85 -8.26
CA ALA A 16 -6.74 14.66 -9.37
C ALA A 16 -7.59 13.39 -9.22
N TRP A 17 -7.09 12.36 -8.54
CA TRP A 17 -7.87 11.15 -8.21
C TRP A 17 -9.19 11.47 -7.51
N ARG A 18 -9.21 12.51 -6.67
CA ARG A 18 -10.41 12.91 -5.93
C ARG A 18 -11.55 13.40 -6.83
N ARG A 19 -11.27 13.71 -8.09
CA ARG A 19 -12.23 14.19 -9.09
C ARG A 19 -12.92 13.06 -9.86
N LEU A 20 -12.44 11.83 -9.74
CA LEU A 20 -13.07 10.67 -10.36
C LEU A 20 -14.47 10.42 -9.77
N PRO A 21 -15.37 9.76 -10.53
CA PRO A 21 -16.64 9.26 -10.02
C PRO A 21 -16.46 8.52 -8.70
N ILE A 22 -17.42 8.67 -7.79
CA ILE A 22 -17.32 8.08 -6.45
C ILE A 22 -17.21 6.56 -6.48
N ASP A 23 -17.91 5.91 -7.41
CA ASP A 23 -17.91 4.45 -7.57
C ASP A 23 -16.56 3.95 -8.08
N GLU A 24 -15.90 4.67 -8.99
CA GLU A 24 -14.54 4.35 -9.44
C GLU A 24 -13.52 4.47 -8.30
N ARG A 25 -13.64 5.51 -7.48
CA ARG A 25 -12.78 5.68 -6.29
C ARG A 25 -13.03 4.60 -5.25
N ALA A 26 -14.27 4.17 -5.06
CA ALA A 26 -14.62 3.10 -4.14
C ALA A 26 -14.00 1.78 -4.62
N ALA A 27 -14.29 1.37 -5.87
CA ALA A 27 -13.78 0.15 -6.47
C ALA A 27 -12.23 0.09 -6.44
N GLY A 28 -11.55 1.19 -6.73
CA GLY A 28 -10.08 1.25 -6.68
C GLY A 28 -9.50 1.08 -5.27
N LYS A 29 -10.16 1.63 -4.25
CA LYS A 29 -9.75 1.42 -2.85
C LYS A 29 -10.04 -0.01 -2.39
N ASP A 30 -11.21 -0.54 -2.74
CA ASP A 30 -11.62 -1.90 -2.35
C ASP A 30 -10.65 -2.92 -2.94
N ALA A 31 -10.30 -2.80 -4.22
CA ALA A 31 -9.29 -3.67 -4.85
C ALA A 31 -7.91 -3.57 -4.19
N PHE A 32 -7.48 -2.39 -3.72
CA PHE A 32 -6.23 -2.23 -2.99
C PHE A 32 -6.30 -2.86 -1.59
N ALA A 33 -7.41 -2.66 -0.89
CA ALA A 33 -7.65 -3.24 0.43
C ALA A 33 -7.69 -4.78 0.36
N GLU A 34 -8.37 -5.35 -0.64
CA GLU A 34 -8.43 -6.81 -0.86
C GLU A 34 -7.02 -7.41 -1.02
N VAL A 35 -6.14 -6.78 -1.80
CA VAL A 35 -4.74 -7.22 -1.91
C VAL A 35 -4.04 -7.14 -0.55
N VAL A 36 -4.17 -6.02 0.19
CA VAL A 36 -3.55 -5.89 1.51
C VAL A 36 -4.06 -6.96 2.50
N GLU A 37 -5.36 -7.26 2.49
CA GLU A 37 -5.97 -8.26 3.37
C GLU A 37 -5.52 -9.69 3.03
N ASP A 38 -5.49 -10.05 1.74
CA ASP A 38 -4.97 -11.35 1.27
C ASP A 38 -3.50 -11.55 1.67
N TRP A 39 -2.68 -10.50 1.53
CA TRP A 39 -1.27 -10.53 1.90
C TRP A 39 -1.02 -10.50 3.41
N ALA A 40 -1.92 -9.92 4.19
CA ALA A 40 -1.81 -9.91 5.65
C ALA A 40 -1.87 -11.33 6.25
N GLY A 41 -2.48 -12.30 5.55
CA GLY A 41 -2.43 -13.72 5.91
C GLY A 41 -1.14 -14.45 5.53
N ARG A 42 -0.24 -13.82 4.75
CA ARG A 42 0.98 -14.42 4.20
C ARG A 42 2.28 -13.89 4.81
N MET A 43 2.21 -12.73 5.48
CA MET A 43 3.33 -12.05 6.14
C MET A 43 3.19 -12.13 7.66
N ASP A 44 4.31 -12.06 8.39
CA ASP A 44 4.31 -11.97 9.87
C ASP A 44 3.55 -10.73 10.35
N ALA A 45 3.69 -9.62 9.62
CA ALA A 45 2.87 -8.44 9.80
C ALA A 45 2.72 -7.65 8.50
N LEU A 46 1.50 -7.22 8.20
CA LEU A 46 1.21 -6.20 7.19
C LEU A 46 0.13 -5.27 7.77
N ARG A 47 0.46 -3.99 7.95
CA ARG A 47 -0.46 -3.01 8.55
C ARG A 47 -0.45 -1.70 7.77
N ALA A 48 -1.64 -1.13 7.58
CA ALA A 48 -1.82 0.17 6.98
C ALA A 48 -1.98 1.25 8.06
N TYR A 49 -1.34 2.40 7.84
CA TYR A 49 -1.42 3.56 8.74
C TYR A 49 -1.68 4.82 7.93
N SER A 50 -2.64 5.63 8.36
CA SER A 50 -2.86 6.97 7.83
C SER A 50 -1.84 7.95 8.42
N VAL A 51 -1.32 8.84 7.58
CA VAL A 51 -0.53 10.01 8.00
C VAL A 51 -1.11 11.32 7.48
N GLY A 52 -2.31 11.25 6.87
CA GLY A 52 -3.06 12.42 6.43
C GLY A 52 -3.34 13.37 7.60
N GLY A 53 -3.01 14.65 7.42
CA GLY A 53 -3.12 15.67 8.47
C GLY A 53 -1.94 15.69 9.46
N VAL A 54 -1.00 14.74 9.37
CA VAL A 54 0.22 14.72 10.19
C VAL A 54 1.43 15.24 9.40
N ARG A 55 1.53 14.86 8.11
CA ARG A 55 2.58 15.31 7.20
C ARG A 55 2.01 15.58 5.79
N PRO A 56 2.57 16.53 5.02
CA PRO A 56 2.01 16.92 3.73
C PRO A 56 2.38 15.99 2.57
N ASP A 57 3.51 15.31 2.69
CA ASP A 57 4.23 14.61 1.62
C ASP A 57 3.83 13.12 1.46
N CYS A 58 3.03 12.58 2.36
CA CYS A 58 2.44 11.23 2.24
C CYS A 58 1.01 11.23 2.79
N ASP A 59 0.19 10.26 2.39
CA ASP A 59 -1.19 10.12 2.88
C ASP A 59 -1.35 8.87 3.75
N PHE A 60 -0.68 7.76 3.40
CA PHE A 60 -0.65 6.53 4.20
C PHE A 60 0.64 5.74 3.96
N PHE A 61 0.89 4.70 4.73
CA PHE A 61 1.98 3.75 4.49
C PHE A 61 1.63 2.33 4.91
N LEU A 62 2.37 1.36 4.37
CA LEU A 62 2.34 -0.04 4.77
C LEU A 62 3.59 -0.39 5.57
N TRP A 63 3.41 -0.92 6.78
CA TRP A 63 4.46 -1.55 7.59
C TRP A 63 4.41 -3.06 7.40
N LYS A 64 5.55 -3.63 7.01
CA LYS A 64 5.68 -5.03 6.58
C LYS A 64 6.76 -5.73 7.40
N ILE A 65 6.48 -6.95 7.86
CA ILE A 65 7.46 -7.89 8.41
C ILE A 65 7.29 -9.22 7.68
N THR A 66 8.38 -9.77 7.14
CA THR A 66 8.42 -11.09 6.50
C THR A 66 9.79 -11.74 6.68
N GLU A 67 9.85 -13.07 6.65
CA GLU A 67 11.10 -13.83 6.56
C GLU A 67 11.58 -14.02 5.11
N ARG A 68 10.72 -13.77 4.10
CA ARG A 68 11.02 -13.95 2.68
C ARG A 68 11.05 -12.60 1.96
N TYR A 69 12.23 -12.21 1.48
CA TYR A 69 12.43 -10.92 0.82
C TYR A 69 11.54 -10.75 -0.43
N GLU A 70 11.32 -11.82 -1.18
CA GLU A 70 10.51 -11.84 -2.41
C GLU A 70 9.06 -11.38 -2.17
N ASP A 71 8.51 -11.59 -0.97
CA ASP A 71 7.16 -11.14 -0.61
C ASP A 71 7.00 -9.63 -0.78
N LEU A 72 8.06 -8.86 -0.52
CA LEU A 72 8.02 -7.40 -0.65
C LEU A 72 7.82 -6.98 -2.11
N GLY A 73 8.48 -7.68 -3.04
CA GLY A 73 8.35 -7.43 -4.47
C GLY A 73 7.02 -7.93 -5.04
N GLU A 74 6.59 -9.12 -4.63
CA GLU A 74 5.32 -9.72 -5.05
C GLU A 74 4.11 -8.91 -4.54
N LEU A 75 4.12 -8.47 -3.28
CA LEU A 75 3.12 -7.53 -2.76
C LEU A 75 3.13 -6.23 -3.55
N GLY A 76 4.31 -5.66 -3.83
CA GLY A 76 4.45 -4.44 -4.63
C GLY A 76 3.84 -4.60 -6.03
N ALA A 77 4.08 -5.72 -6.69
CA ALA A 77 3.50 -6.03 -8.00
C ALA A 77 1.98 -6.19 -7.94
N ALA A 78 1.46 -6.89 -6.92
CA ALA A 78 0.03 -7.07 -6.73
C ALA A 78 -0.68 -5.72 -6.47
N LEU A 79 -0.12 -4.88 -5.60
CA LEU A 79 -0.65 -3.54 -5.33
C LEU A 79 -0.61 -2.66 -6.59
N ASN A 80 0.47 -2.72 -7.38
CA ASN A 80 0.59 -1.99 -8.64
C ASN A 80 -0.39 -2.45 -9.73
N GLY A 81 -0.98 -3.64 -9.59
CA GLY A 81 -2.05 -4.13 -10.46
C GLY A 81 -3.43 -3.56 -10.14
N THR A 82 -3.58 -2.81 -9.03
CA THR A 82 -4.88 -2.26 -8.61
C THR A 82 -5.19 -0.95 -9.33
N PRO A 83 -6.47 -0.59 -9.54
CA PRO A 83 -6.83 0.65 -10.25
C PRO A 83 -6.31 1.93 -9.58
N VAL A 84 -6.18 1.94 -8.25
CA VAL A 84 -5.67 3.10 -7.52
C VAL A 84 -4.17 3.33 -7.76
N ALA A 85 -3.40 2.30 -8.14
CA ALA A 85 -1.95 2.42 -8.33
C ALA A 85 -1.54 3.45 -9.39
N ALA A 86 -2.37 3.66 -10.42
CA ALA A 86 -2.14 4.69 -11.43
C ALA A 86 -2.16 6.14 -10.87
N TRP A 87 -2.64 6.30 -9.63
CA TRP A 87 -2.75 7.58 -8.93
C TRP A 87 -1.83 7.67 -7.71
N LEU A 88 -1.01 6.65 -7.46
CA LEU A 88 -0.13 6.59 -6.31
C LEU A 88 1.31 6.88 -6.72
N GLU A 89 1.94 7.77 -5.98
CA GLU A 89 3.40 7.88 -5.91
C GLU A 89 3.91 7.13 -4.67
N THR A 90 5.16 6.67 -4.73
CA THR A 90 5.87 6.04 -3.61
C THR A 90 7.08 6.89 -3.22
N PRO A 91 6.92 7.90 -2.34
CA PRO A 91 8.01 8.82 -2.03
C PRO A 91 9.16 8.18 -1.22
N TYR A 92 8.84 7.12 -0.45
CA TYR A 92 9.78 6.40 0.42
C TYR A 92 9.46 4.89 0.43
N SER A 93 10.49 4.03 0.39
CA SER A 93 10.37 2.58 0.57
C SER A 93 11.61 1.95 1.21
#